data_AF-A0AB33HSJ0-F1
#
_entry.id   AF-A0AB33HSJ0-F1
#
_cell.length_a   1.000
_cell.length_b   1.000
_cell.length_c   1.000
_cell.angle_alpha   90.00
_cell.angle_beta   90.00
_cell.angle_gamma   90.00
#
_symmetry.space_group_name_H-M   'P 1'
#
loop_
_entity.id
_entity.type
_entity.pdbx_description
1 polymer ?
#
loop_
_entity_poly.entity_id
_entity_poly.type
_entity_poly.pdbx_seq_one_letter_code
_entity_poly.pdbx_strand_id
1 'polypeptide(L)'
;MPKTLFTTGYRYTKYYDDVEVDAWQGGVSLYTGPVITSYRYTHYDSSDAGGSYSNMISVRLNDPRGTGYTQLWLSRGTGAYTYDWTPETRYGSMKSVSLQRIQPLTEQLNLGLTAGKVWYDTPTDDYNGLQLAAHLTWKF
;
A
#
# COMPACT_ATOMS: atom_id res chain seq x y z
N MET A 1 14.66 23.13 7.53
CA MET A 1 13.76 23.07 6.35
C MET A 1 13.34 21.63 6.13
N PRO A 2 12.05 21.35 5.84
CA PRO A 2 11.60 20.00 5.53
C PRO A 2 12.27 19.50 4.24
N LYS A 3 12.74 18.25 4.23
CA LYS A 3 13.26 17.62 3.01
C LYS A 3 12.09 17.04 2.23
N THR A 4 12.07 17.22 0.92
CA THR A 4 11.02 16.72 0.04
C THR A 4 11.63 15.75 -0.97
N LEU A 5 11.03 14.58 -1.12
CA LEU A 5 11.39 13.58 -2.13
C LEU A 5 10.20 13.38 -3.06
N PHE A 6 10.44 13.49 -4.37
CA PHE A 6 9.48 13.13 -5.40
C PHE A 6 9.86 11.79 -6.00
N THR A 7 8.88 10.93 -6.24
CA THR A 7 9.08 9.63 -6.86
C THR A 7 8.14 9.48 -8.04
N THR A 8 8.61 8.85 -9.10
CA THR A 8 7.79 8.40 -10.21
C THR A 8 8.30 7.05 -10.68
N GLY A 9 7.45 6.26 -11.31
CA GLY A 9 7.83 4.98 -11.87
C GLY A 9 6.77 4.44 -12.80
N TYR A 10 7.20 3.50 -13.63
CA TYR A 10 6.36 2.76 -14.55
C TYR A 10 6.64 1.27 -14.39
N ARG A 11 5.61 0.44 -14.51
CA ARG A 11 5.72 -1.02 -14.44
C ARG A 11 4.82 -1.63 -15.51
N TYR A 12 5.37 -2.53 -16.31
CA TYR A 12 4.66 -3.38 -17.24
C TYR A 12 4.65 -4.82 -16.72
N THR A 13 3.50 -5.48 -16.79
CA THR A 13 3.34 -6.89 -16.44
C THR A 13 2.50 -7.58 -17.49
N LYS A 14 2.96 -8.74 -17.98
CA LYS A 14 2.21 -9.62 -18.88
C LYS A 14 1.84 -10.91 -18.17
N TYR A 15 0.56 -11.24 -18.16
CA TYR A 15 0.00 -12.44 -17.55
C TYR A 15 -0.32 -13.50 -18.61
N TYR A 16 -0.70 -14.68 -18.13
CA TYR A 16 -1.24 -15.75 -18.97
C TYR A 16 -2.49 -15.26 -19.72
N ASP A 17 -2.73 -15.76 -20.93
CA ASP A 17 -3.81 -15.32 -21.84
C ASP A 17 -3.62 -13.90 -22.42
N ASP A 18 -2.36 -13.47 -22.58
CA ASP A 18 -2.00 -12.18 -23.19
C ASP A 18 -2.62 -10.93 -22.52
N VAL A 19 -2.99 -11.04 -21.25
CA VAL A 19 -3.43 -9.89 -20.44
C VAL A 19 -2.22 -9.05 -20.06
N GLU A 20 -2.21 -7.79 -20.49
CA GLU A 20 -1.14 -6.84 -20.28
C GLU A 20 -1.59 -5.75 -19.31
N VAL A 21 -0.76 -5.43 -18.34
CA VAL A 21 -1.05 -4.42 -17.32
C VAL A 21 0.09 -3.42 -17.22
N ASP A 22 -0.23 -2.18 -17.54
CA ASP A 22 0.61 -1.01 -17.38
C ASP A 22 0.28 -0.31 -16.07
N ALA A 23 1.30 0.14 -15.35
CA ALA A 23 1.12 0.90 -14.11
C ALA A 23 2.04 2.10 -14.04
N TRP A 24 1.45 3.29 -13.97
CA TRP A 24 2.16 4.55 -13.71
C TRP A 24 1.97 4.95 -12.27
N GLN A 25 3.05 5.31 -11.59
CA GLN A 25 3.00 5.80 -10.22
C GLN A 25 3.75 7.11 -10.05
N GLY A 26 3.23 7.93 -9.14
CA GLY A 26 3.82 9.19 -8.72
C GLY A 26 3.63 9.37 -7.22
N GLY A 27 4.59 10.00 -6.55
CA GLY A 27 4.51 10.22 -5.12
C GLY A 27 5.38 11.36 -4.62
N VAL A 28 5.07 11.79 -3.41
CA VAL A 28 5.81 12.81 -2.67
C VAL A 28 5.99 12.35 -1.23
N SER A 29 7.16 12.62 -0.66
CA SER A 29 7.45 12.37 0.75
C SER A 29 8.06 13.61 1.38
N LEU A 30 7.47 14.05 2.49
CA LEU A 30 7.88 15.18 3.29
C LEU A 30 8.51 14.68 4.59
N TYR A 31 9.71 15.13 4.87
CA TYR A 31 10.48 14.78 6.07
C TYR A 31 10.56 16.01 6.97
N THR A 32 9.86 15.95 8.11
CA THR A 32 9.75 17.05 9.08
C THR A 32 10.12 16.53 10.47
N GLY A 33 11.40 16.64 10.82
CA GLY A 33 11.92 16.13 12.09
C GLY A 33 11.74 14.61 12.22
N PRO A 34 11.09 14.10 13.27
CA PRO A 34 10.83 12.67 13.43
C PRO A 34 9.67 12.15 12.57
N VAL A 35 8.92 13.04 11.90
CA VAL A 35 7.75 12.68 11.11
C VAL A 35 8.10 12.60 9.62
N ILE A 36 7.66 11.52 8.99
CA ILE A 36 7.72 11.32 7.54
C ILE A 36 6.30 11.13 7.04
N THR A 37 5.86 12.01 6.13
CA THR A 37 4.54 11.93 5.50
C THR A 37 4.72 11.65 4.02
N SER A 38 4.09 10.61 3.51
CA SER A 38 4.20 10.19 2.12
C SER A 38 2.83 10.07 1.48
N TYR A 39 2.70 10.51 0.24
CA TYR A 39 1.56 10.23 -0.61
C TYR A 39 2.04 9.55 -1.90
N ARG A 40 1.30 8.55 -2.35
CA ARG A 40 1.53 7.85 -3.62
C ARG A 40 0.21 7.66 -4.34
N TYR A 41 0.19 8.01 -5.61
CA TYR A 41 -0.83 7.66 -6.58
C TYR A 41 -0.28 6.60 -7.54
N THR A 42 -1.10 5.62 -7.89
CA THR A 42 -0.80 4.65 -8.94
C THR A 42 -2.04 4.51 -9.81
N HIS A 43 -1.85 4.64 -11.12
CA HIS A 43 -2.85 4.32 -12.13
C HIS A 43 -2.45 3.02 -12.81
N TYR A 44 -3.42 2.15 -13.04
CA TYR A 44 -3.27 0.91 -13.76
C TYR A 44 -4.13 0.96 -15.02
N ASP A 45 -3.60 0.44 -16.11
CA ASP A 45 -4.31 0.20 -17.35
C ASP A 45 -4.13 -1.27 -17.71
N SER A 46 -5.24 -2.00 -17.82
CA SER A 46 -5.26 -3.43 -18.14
C SER A 46 -5.92 -3.60 -19.50
N SER A 47 -5.29 -4.37 -20.39
CA SER A 47 -5.81 -4.61 -21.75
C SER A 47 -7.21 -5.24 -21.77
N ASP A 48 -7.52 -6.05 -20.74
CA ASP A 48 -8.77 -6.81 -20.64
C ASP A 48 -9.80 -6.18 -19.68
N ALA A 49 -9.30 -5.66 -18.55
CA ALA A 49 -10.15 -5.13 -17.47
C ALA A 49 -10.24 -3.58 -17.45
N GLY A 50 -9.52 -2.88 -18.32
CA GLY A 50 -9.50 -1.41 -18.33
C GLY A 50 -8.81 -0.77 -17.12
N GLY A 51 -9.13 0.51 -16.89
CA GLY A 51 -8.39 1.37 -15.98
C GLY A 51 -8.78 1.26 -14.50
N SER A 52 -7.79 1.23 -13.61
CA SER A 52 -8.00 1.34 -12.15
C SER A 52 -6.97 2.26 -11.49
N TYR A 53 -7.16 2.59 -10.21
CA TYR A 53 -6.20 3.45 -9.51
C TYR A 53 -6.09 3.13 -8.02
N SER A 54 -5.02 3.61 -7.40
CA SER A 54 -4.77 3.53 -5.97
C SER A 54 -4.17 4.83 -5.45
N ASN A 55 -4.69 5.29 -4.31
CA ASN A 55 -4.15 6.35 -3.50
C ASN A 55 -3.67 5.76 -2.18
N MET A 56 -2.47 6.10 -1.75
CA MET A 56 -1.92 5.70 -0.46
C MET A 56 -1.30 6.91 0.23
N ILE A 57 -1.73 7.18 1.45
CA ILE A 57 -1.09 8.11 2.37
C ILE A 57 -0.42 7.29 3.46
N SER A 58 0.79 7.67 3.85
CA SER A 58 1.48 7.10 4.99
C SER A 58 2.05 8.18 5.89
N VAL A 59 1.95 7.96 7.20
CA VAL A 59 2.59 8.80 8.21
C VAL A 59 3.43 7.90 9.10
N ARG A 60 4.74 8.13 9.12
CA ARG A 60 5.69 7.47 10.02
C ARG A 60 6.16 8.48 11.06
N LEU A 61 6.16 8.06 12.32
CA LEU A 61 6.78 8.76 13.44
C LEU A 61 7.95 7.89 13.93
N ASN A 62 9.17 8.41 13.77
CA ASN A 62 10.36 7.79 14.31
C ASN A 62 10.48 8.11 15.81
N ASP A 63 10.95 7.14 16.58
CA ASP A 63 11.19 7.37 18.01
C ASP A 63 12.33 8.37 18.23
N PRO A 64 12.29 9.17 19.30
CA PRO A 64 13.37 10.10 19.63
C PRO A 64 14.72 9.42 19.93
N ARG A 65 14.70 8.14 20.30
CA ARG A 65 15.89 7.35 20.65
C ARG A 65 15.81 5.97 20.00
N GLY A 66 16.84 5.61 19.23
CA GLY A 66 16.97 4.28 18.62
C GLY A 66 16.39 4.17 17.21
N THR A 67 16.19 2.92 16.75
CA THR A 67 15.74 2.62 15.38
C THR A 67 14.24 2.30 15.29
N GLY A 68 13.50 2.56 16.36
CA GLY A 68 12.06 2.30 16.45
C GLY A 68 11.23 3.34 15.72
N TYR A 69 10.05 2.92 15.30
CA TYR A 69 9.08 3.81 14.68
C TYR A 69 7.67 3.23 14.73
N THR A 70 6.70 4.11 14.58
CA THR A 70 5.30 3.77 14.36
C THR A 70 4.88 4.31 13.01
N GLN A 71 4.17 3.52 12.20
CA GLN A 71 3.73 3.95 10.89
C GLN A 71 2.28 3.56 10.62
N LEU A 72 1.52 4.53 10.12
CA LEU A 72 0.15 4.40 9.65
C LEU A 72 0.15 4.44 8.12
N TRP A 73 -0.64 3.57 7.50
CA TRP A 73 -1.02 3.67 6.09
C TRP A 73 -2.53 3.75 5.98
N LEU A 74 -2.98 4.65 5.10
CA LEU A 74 -4.35 4.78 4.66
C LEU A 74 -4.34 4.62 3.16
N SER A 75 -5.17 3.75 2.61
CA SER A 75 -5.27 3.59 1.16
C SER A 75 -6.71 3.53 0.69
N ARG A 76 -6.93 3.98 -0.54
CA ARG A 76 -8.18 3.84 -1.27
C ARG A 76 -7.89 3.65 -2.74
N GLY A 77 -8.55 2.71 -3.37
CA GLY A 77 -8.40 2.46 -4.80
C GLY A 77 -9.63 1.80 -5.41
N THR A 78 -9.54 1.56 -6.70
CA THR A 78 -10.48 0.74 -7.46
C THR A 78 -9.80 -0.55 -7.88
N GLY A 79 -10.61 -1.58 -8.11
CA GLY A 79 -10.19 -2.81 -8.76
C GLY A 79 -11.07 -3.02 -10.00
N ALA A 80 -10.47 -3.45 -11.09
CA ALA A 80 -11.21 -3.93 -12.25
C ALA A 80 -11.24 -5.45 -12.19
N TYR A 81 -12.43 -6.02 -12.37
CA TYR A 81 -12.72 -7.44 -12.22
C TYR A 81 -13.35 -7.98 -13.51
N THR A 82 -12.73 -9.01 -14.05
CA THR A 82 -13.31 -9.87 -15.09
C THR A 82 -13.82 -11.14 -14.44
N TYR A 83 -14.99 -11.61 -14.86
CA TYR A 83 -15.63 -12.80 -14.32
C TYR A 83 -16.06 -13.70 -15.48
N ASP A 84 -15.82 -15.00 -15.36
CA ASP A 84 -16.14 -15.98 -16.42
C ASP A 84 -17.63 -16.00 -16.81
N TRP A 85 -18.52 -15.54 -15.92
CA TRP A 85 -19.98 -15.52 -16.13
C TRP A 85 -20.51 -14.24 -16.78
N THR A 86 -19.70 -13.20 -16.99
CA THR A 86 -20.11 -11.95 -17.66
C THR A 86 -19.03 -11.46 -18.62
N PRO A 87 -19.38 -11.12 -19.87
CA PRO A 87 -18.42 -10.55 -20.82
C PRO A 87 -18.04 -9.10 -20.49
N GLU A 88 -18.74 -8.46 -19.55
CA GLU A 88 -18.46 -7.08 -19.13
C GLU A 88 -17.53 -7.03 -17.92
N THR A 89 -16.48 -6.19 -18.03
CA THR A 89 -15.66 -5.77 -16.90
C THR A 89 -16.49 -5.04 -15.86
N ARG A 90 -16.31 -5.39 -14.59
CA ARG A 90 -16.95 -4.71 -13.46
C ARG A 90 -15.92 -4.06 -12.54
N TYR A 91 -16.32 -2.96 -11.93
CA TYR A 91 -15.45 -2.19 -11.04
C TYR A 91 -15.86 -2.37 -9.59
N GLY A 92 -14.87 -2.57 -8.73
CA GLY A 92 -15.02 -2.53 -7.28
C GLY A 92 -14.15 -1.43 -6.68
N SER A 93 -14.31 -1.20 -5.38
CA SER A 93 -13.47 -0.29 -4.63
C SER A 93 -12.88 -0.95 -3.39
N MET A 94 -11.71 -0.48 -2.99
CA MET A 94 -11.05 -0.92 -1.76
C MET A 94 -10.64 0.29 -0.93
N LYS A 95 -10.75 0.15 0.39
CA LYS A 95 -10.16 1.08 1.35
C LYS A 95 -9.46 0.28 2.45
N SER A 96 -8.33 0.77 2.93
CA SER A 96 -7.63 0.11 4.03
C SER A 96 -6.99 1.09 5.01
N VAL A 97 -6.83 0.59 6.23
CA VAL A 97 -6.03 1.21 7.29
C VAL A 97 -5.09 0.16 7.85
N SER A 98 -3.82 0.49 8.02
CA SER A 98 -2.87 -0.37 8.73
C SER A 98 -1.94 0.43 9.61
N LEU A 99 -1.63 -0.12 10.78
CA LEU A 99 -0.73 0.44 11.77
C LEU A 99 0.37 -0.58 12.05
N GLN A 100 1.61 -0.13 12.03
CA GLN A 100 2.77 -0.91 12.41
C GLN A 100 3.55 -0.21 13.52
N ARG A 101 4.04 -1.00 14.47
CA ARG A 101 5.03 -0.59 15.46
C ARG A 101 6.27 -1.46 15.31
N ILE A 102 7.43 -0.84 15.13
CA ILE A 102 8.74 -1.48 15.27
C ILE A 102 9.37 -1.01 16.58
N GLN A 103 9.60 -1.96 17.47
CA GLN A 103 10.21 -1.76 18.78
C GLN A 103 11.59 -2.41 18.83
N PRO A 104 12.67 -1.63 18.94
CA PRO A 104 13.99 -2.18 19.27
C PRO A 104 13.94 -2.81 20.66
N LEU A 105 14.34 -4.09 20.73
CA LEU A 105 14.52 -4.83 21.97
C LEU A 105 15.99 -4.72 22.43
N THR A 106 16.92 -4.72 21.48
CA THR A 106 18.35 -4.48 21.66
C THR A 106 18.90 -3.66 20.50
N GLU A 107 20.22 -3.44 20.43
CA GLU A 107 20.86 -2.76 19.30
C GLU A 107 20.76 -3.57 17.99
N GLN A 108 20.71 -4.90 18.09
CA GLN A 108 20.69 -5.83 16.96
C GLN A 108 19.30 -6.43 16.69
N LEU A 109 18.38 -6.33 17.64
CA LEU A 109 17.09 -7.04 17.59
C LEU A 109 15.89 -6.08 17.63
N ASN A 110 15.01 -6.21 16.65
CA ASN A 110 13.76 -5.47 16.56
C ASN A 110 12.56 -6.42 16.56
N LEU A 111 11.52 -6.07 17.32
CA LEU A 111 10.20 -6.67 17.27
C LEU A 111 9.25 -5.77 16.48
N GLY A 112 8.58 -6.31 15.49
CA GLY A 112 7.58 -5.60 14.71
C GLY A 112 6.19 -6.20 14.88
N LEU A 113 5.19 -5.35 15.13
CA LEU A 113 3.78 -5.71 15.17
C LEU A 113 3.02 -4.88 14.14
N THR A 114 2.13 -5.51 13.37
CA THR A 114 1.29 -4.86 12.38
C THR A 114 -0.15 -5.31 12.56
N ALA A 115 -1.08 -4.36 12.53
CA ALA A 115 -2.50 -4.61 12.50
C ALA A 115 -3.13 -3.76 11.39
N GLY A 116 -4.02 -4.36 10.61
CA GLY A 116 -4.68 -3.66 9.52
C GLY A 116 -6.05 -4.21 9.22
N LYS A 117 -6.90 -3.35 8.67
CA LYS A 117 -8.22 -3.71 8.18
C LYS A 117 -8.40 -3.17 6.77
N VAL A 118 -8.96 -4.01 5.91
CA VAL A 118 -9.30 -3.66 4.54
C VAL A 118 -10.77 -3.98 4.32
N TRP A 119 -11.44 -3.11 3.57
CA TRP A 119 -12.81 -3.30 3.13
C TRP A 119 -12.79 -3.33 1.60
N TYR A 120 -13.44 -4.34 1.06
CA TYR A 120 -13.63 -4.54 -0.36
C TYR A 120 -15.11 -4.41 -0.66
N ASP A 121 -15.40 -3.49 -1.56
CA ASP A 121 -16.67 -3.36 -2.24
C ASP A 121 -16.44 -3.98 -3.62
N THR A 122 -17.01 -5.16 -3.84
CA THR A 122 -16.85 -5.88 -5.11
C THR A 122 -18.17 -6.03 -5.83
N PRO A 123 -18.17 -6.25 -7.15
CA PRO A 123 -19.40 -6.32 -7.92
C PRO A 123 -20.39 -7.43 -7.48
N THR A 124 -19.91 -8.46 -6.80
CA THR A 124 -20.73 -9.60 -6.35
C THR A 124 -21.07 -9.53 -4.87
N ASP A 125 -20.08 -9.26 -4.01
CA ASP A 125 -20.26 -9.24 -2.56
C ASP A 125 -19.26 -8.31 -1.86
N ASP A 126 -19.71 -7.66 -0.78
CA ASP A 126 -18.84 -6.88 0.09
C ASP A 126 -18.17 -7.77 1.13
N TYR A 127 -16.87 -7.62 1.31
CA TYR A 127 -16.16 -8.32 2.36
C TYR A 127 -15.07 -7.47 3.01
N ASN A 128 -14.60 -7.92 4.16
CA ASN A 128 -13.51 -7.27 4.88
C ASN A 128 -12.42 -8.27 5.26
N GLY A 129 -11.19 -7.78 5.34
CA GLY A 129 -10.03 -8.54 5.76
C GLY A 129 -9.41 -7.92 7.01
N LEU A 130 -9.08 -8.75 7.99
CA LEU A 130 -8.25 -8.39 9.14
C LEU A 130 -6.85 -8.96 8.92
N GLN A 131 -5.84 -8.11 9.04
CA GLN A 131 -4.43 -8.50 8.97
C GLN A 131 -3.78 -8.27 10.33
N LEU A 132 -3.19 -9.31 10.90
CA LEU A 132 -2.34 -9.23 12.08
C LEU A 132 -1.02 -9.91 11.75
N ALA A 133 0.11 -9.26 12.03
CA ALA A 133 1.43 -9.81 11.81
C ALA A 133 2.38 -9.44 12.94
N ALA A 134 3.22 -10.40 13.32
CA ALA A 134 4.36 -10.18 14.20
C ALA A 134 5.62 -10.66 13.48
N HIS A 135 6.70 -9.89 13.54
CA HIS A 135 7.99 -10.26 12.96
C HIS A 135 9.13 -9.89 13.89
N LEU A 136 10.21 -10.66 13.80
CA LEU A 136 11.47 -10.39 14.50
C LEU A 136 12.54 -10.13 13.45
N THR A 137 13.33 -9.07 13.60
CA THR A 137 14.42 -8.74 12.69
C THR A 137 15.71 -8.65 13.47
N TRP A 138 16.69 -9.48 13.10
CA TRP A 138 18.04 -9.47 13.64
C TRP A 138 18.99 -8.90 12.58
N LYS A 139 19.76 -7.86 12.95
CA LYS A 139 20.86 -7.31 12.17
C LYS A 139 22.20 -7.91 12.61
N PHE A 140 22.95 -8.44 11.65
CA PHE A 140 24.33 -8.93 11.83
C PHE A 140 25.33 -7.80 11.70
#